data_AF-A0A2G6FQQ0-F1
#
_entry.id   AF-A0A2G6FQQ0-F1
#
_cell.length_a   1.000
_cell.length_b   1.000
_cell.length_c   1.000
_cell.angle_alpha   90.00
_cell.angle_beta   90.00
_cell.angle_gamma   90.00
#
_symmetry.space_group_name_H-M   'P 1'
#
loop_
_entity.id
_entity.type
_entity.pdbx_description
1 polymer ?
#
loop_
_entity_poly.entity_id
_entity_poly.type
_entity_poly.pdbx_seq_one_letter_code
_entity_poly.pdbx_strand_id
1 'polypeptide(L)'
;MTSSLFLQIAAITALPLVLVLSVYIFLQKKRLALLTAKTEELRRDYFLLEEKYARLKLQAEQTKTFQESLKDAQISTKLQQSRLGQDRKELPMDRYRHIAALSKSGAGKEEIAEALSVSTHEARQLMALSRLAADQGG
;
A
#
# COMPACT_ATOMS: atom_id res chain seq x y z
N MET A 1 -6.49 50.72 80.73
CA MET A 1 -5.62 49.54 80.94
C MET A 1 -6.22 48.25 80.39
N THR A 2 -7.54 48.13 80.23
CA THR A 2 -8.19 46.92 79.67
C THR A 2 -7.97 46.76 78.16
N SER A 3 -8.00 47.85 77.39
CA SER A 3 -7.85 47.84 75.92
C SER A 3 -6.52 47.26 75.42
N SER A 4 -5.41 47.48 76.13
CA SER A 4 -4.10 46.94 75.75
C SER A 4 -3.98 45.43 75.96
N LEU A 5 -4.64 44.88 76.97
CA LEU A 5 -4.64 43.43 77.24
C LEU A 5 -5.47 42.66 76.20
N PHE A 6 -6.62 43.20 75.78
CA PHE A 6 -7.41 42.61 74.70
C PHE A 6 -6.65 42.57 73.37
N LEU A 7 -5.87 43.62 73.06
CA LEU A 7 -5.05 43.67 71.86
C LEU A 7 -3.92 42.64 71.87
N GLN A 8 -3.29 42.42 73.03
CA GLN A 8 -2.24 41.41 73.18
C GLN A 8 -2.79 39.99 73.03
N ILE A 9 -3.95 39.69 73.64
CA ILE A 9 -4.58 38.37 73.52
C ILE A 9 -5.01 38.11 72.07
N ALA A 10 -5.60 39.10 71.40
CA ALA A 10 -5.97 38.99 69.99
C ALA A 10 -4.75 38.78 69.07
N ALA A 11 -3.63 39.45 69.34
CA ALA A 11 -2.41 39.26 68.56
C ALA A 11 -1.81 37.86 68.75
N ILE A 12 -1.80 37.35 69.99
CA ILE A 12 -1.29 36.01 70.32
C ILE A 12 -2.15 34.92 69.67
N THR A 13 -3.47 35.10 69.56
CA THR A 13 -4.35 34.11 68.92
C THR A 13 -4.38 34.22 67.40
N ALA A 14 -4.22 35.43 66.83
CA ALA A 14 -4.20 35.63 65.39
C ALA A 14 -2.93 35.03 64.73
N LEU A 15 -1.77 35.13 65.39
CA LEU A 15 -0.49 34.68 64.83
C LEU A 15 -0.44 33.17 64.49
N PRO A 16 -0.86 32.23 65.37
CA PRO A 16 -0.91 30.82 65.01
C PRO A 16 -1.97 30.53 63.94
N LEU A 17 -3.09 31.27 63.93
CA LEU A 17 -4.13 31.08 62.92
C LEU A 17 -3.62 31.44 61.51
N VAL A 18 -2.90 32.55 61.39
CA VAL A 18 -2.24 32.96 60.13
C VAL A 18 -1.18 31.94 59.72
N LEU A 19 -0.41 31.41 60.68
CA LEU A 19 0.63 30.42 60.41
C LEU A 19 0.02 29.12 59.87
N VAL A 20 -1.05 28.61 60.50
CA VAL A 20 -1.81 27.44 60.03
C VAL A 20 -2.41 27.69 58.65
N LEU A 21 -3.03 28.84 58.41
CA LEU A 21 -3.57 29.22 57.10
C LEU A 21 -2.48 29.30 56.04
N SER A 22 -1.31 29.85 56.35
CA SER A 22 -0.20 29.97 55.42
C SER A 22 0.33 28.59 55.00
N VAL A 23 0.49 27.67 55.95
CA VAL A 23 0.90 26.29 55.70
C VAL A 23 -0.18 25.56 54.90
N TYR A 24 -1.45 25.73 55.25
CA TYR A 24 -2.56 25.13 54.52
C TYR A 24 -2.59 25.58 53.06
N ILE A 25 -2.50 26.89 52.81
CA ILE A 25 -2.47 27.46 51.44
C ILE A 25 -1.24 26.96 50.68
N PHE A 26 -0.07 26.88 51.34
CA PHE A 26 1.16 26.38 50.74
C PHE A 26 1.03 24.91 50.30
N LEU A 27 0.44 24.05 51.15
CA LEU A 27 0.18 22.65 50.82
C LEU A 27 -0.82 22.52 49.67
N GLN A 28 -1.87 23.34 49.65
CA GLN A 28 -2.86 23.35 48.55
C GLN A 28 -2.23 23.77 47.22
N LYS A 29 -1.38 24.82 47.21
CA LYS A 29 -0.65 25.23 46.01
C LYS A 29 0.25 24.12 45.47
N LYS A 30 0.94 23.38 46.34
CA LYS A 30 1.75 22.21 45.94
C LYS A 30 0.90 21.11 45.31
N ARG A 31 -0.26 20.80 45.90
CA ARG A 31 -1.18 19.80 45.34
C ARG A 31 -1.69 20.23 43.97
N LEU A 32 -2.05 21.50 43.82
CA LEU A 32 -2.51 22.05 42.54
C LEU A 32 -1.42 22.01 41.47
N ALA A 33 -0.17 22.35 41.82
CA ALA A 33 0.97 22.27 40.91
C ALA A 33 1.23 20.83 40.46
N LEU A 34 1.09 19.86 41.35
CA LEU A 34 1.25 18.44 41.02
C LEU A 34 0.11 17.94 40.12
N LEU A 35 -1.13 18.35 40.40
CA LEU A 35 -2.28 17.98 39.57
C LEU A 35 -2.17 18.55 38.16
N THR A 36 -1.77 19.82 38.05
CA THR A 36 -1.56 20.50 36.75
C THR A 36 -0.42 19.86 35.96
N ALA A 37 0.67 19.47 36.62
CA ALA A 37 1.74 18.71 35.97
C ALA A 37 1.24 17.37 35.41
N LYS A 38 0.45 16.62 36.19
CA LYS A 38 -0.14 15.35 35.73
C LYS A 38 -1.10 15.52 34.57
N THR A 39 -1.92 16.57 34.57
CA THR A 39 -2.85 16.84 33.46
C THR A 39 -2.11 17.21 32.18
N GLU A 40 -1.00 17.95 32.29
CA GLU A 40 -0.15 18.28 31.14
C GLU A 40 0.59 17.05 30.59
N GLU A 41 1.06 16.16 31.46
CA GLU A 41 1.66 14.89 31.05
C GLU A 41 0.65 14.01 30.30
N LEU A 42 -0.54 13.80 30.87
CA LEU A 42 -1.62 13.06 30.20
C LEU A 42 -1.97 13.69 28.85
N ARG A 43 -2.07 15.02 28.80
CA ARG A 43 -2.39 15.74 27.56
C ARG A 43 -1.34 15.51 26.47
N ARG A 44 -0.06 15.49 26.82
CA ARG A 44 1.03 15.17 25.88
C ARG A 44 0.93 13.73 25.40
N ASP A 45 0.66 12.79 26.29
CA ASP A 45 0.50 11.39 25.93
C ASP A 45 -0.68 11.17 24.98
N TYR A 46 -1.81 11.85 25.24
CA TYR A 46 -2.95 11.85 24.33
C TYR A 46 -2.57 12.37 22.94
N PHE A 47 -1.85 13.48 22.86
CA PHE A 47 -1.42 14.05 21.59
C PHE A 47 -0.50 13.10 20.81
N LEU A 48 0.46 12.48 21.50
CA LEU A 48 1.35 11.49 20.89
C LEU A 48 0.60 10.24 20.42
N LEU A 49 -0.40 9.80 21.19
CA LEU A 49 -1.22 8.65 20.84
C LEU A 49 -2.11 8.95 19.63
N GLU A 50 -2.69 10.14 19.57
CA GLU A 50 -3.50 10.60 18.46
C GLU A 50 -2.68 10.72 17.17
N GLU A 51 -1.46 11.25 17.25
CA GLU A 51 -0.54 11.30 16.10
C GLU A 51 -0.17 9.88 15.62
N LYS A 52 0.14 8.97 16.54
CA LYS A 52 0.42 7.56 16.20
C LYS A 52 -0.79 6.91 15.54
N TYR A 53 -1.98 7.12 16.07
CA TYR A 53 -3.21 6.58 15.50
C TYR A 53 -3.47 7.12 14.09
N ALA A 54 -3.30 8.42 13.87
CA ALA A 54 -3.45 9.04 12.55
C ALA A 54 -2.46 8.45 11.53
N ARG A 55 -1.19 8.28 11.92
CA ARG A 55 -0.18 7.63 11.06
C ARG A 55 -0.53 6.19 10.75
N LEU A 56 -0.97 5.41 11.75
CA LEU A 56 -1.33 4.01 11.57
C LEU A 56 -2.56 3.85 10.66
N LYS A 57 -3.54 4.74 10.81
CA LYS A 57 -4.72 4.81 9.95
C LYS A 57 -4.33 5.09 8.49
N LEU A 58 -3.44 6.06 8.27
CA LEU A 58 -2.95 6.37 6.93
C LEU A 58 -2.23 5.17 6.30
N GLN A 59 -1.37 4.48 7.07
CA GLN A 59 -0.67 3.27 6.60
C GLN A 59 -1.65 2.13 6.27
N ALA A 60 -2.70 1.96 7.07
CA ALA A 60 -3.73 0.96 6.82
C ALA A 60 -4.50 1.26 5.52
N GLU A 61 -4.86 2.52 5.28
CA GLU A 61 -5.51 2.95 4.03
C GLU A 61 -4.60 2.77 2.81
N GLN A 62 -3.32 3.10 2.93
CA GLN A 62 -2.32 2.84 1.87
C GLN A 62 -2.15 1.35 1.59
N THR A 63 -2.13 0.52 2.63
CA THR A 63 -2.02 -0.94 2.47
C THR A 63 -3.27 -1.50 1.79
N LYS A 64 -4.46 -1.01 2.15
CA LYS A 64 -5.71 -1.43 1.53
C LYS A 64 -5.75 -1.07 0.05
N THR A 65 -5.43 0.18 -0.30
CA THR A 65 -5.38 0.62 -1.71
C THR A 65 -4.33 -0.16 -2.50
N PHE A 66 -3.16 -0.45 -1.91
CA PHE A 66 -2.15 -1.29 -2.54
C PHE A 66 -2.67 -2.72 -2.79
N GLN A 67 -3.33 -3.35 -1.81
CA GLN A 67 -3.94 -4.68 -1.98
C GLN A 67 -5.02 -4.71 -3.07
N GLU A 68 -5.86 -3.68 -3.15
CA GLU A 68 -6.85 -3.53 -4.21
C GLU A 68 -6.15 -3.44 -5.59
N SER A 69 -5.10 -2.62 -5.70
CA SER A 69 -4.33 -2.51 -6.94
C SER A 69 -3.65 -3.83 -7.37
N LEU A 70 -3.15 -4.62 -6.41
CA LEU A 70 -2.59 -5.95 -6.67
C LEU A 70 -3.67 -6.93 -7.14
N LYS A 71 -4.87 -6.88 -6.55
CA LYS A 71 -5.98 -7.74 -6.97
C LYS A 71 -6.39 -7.44 -8.41
N ASP A 72 -6.47 -6.16 -8.77
CA ASP A 72 -6.80 -5.73 -10.14
C ASP A 72 -5.70 -6.15 -11.13
N ALA A 73 -4.43 -5.97 -10.77
CA ALA A 73 -3.29 -6.43 -11.57
C ALA A 73 -3.28 -7.96 -11.75
N GLN A 74 -3.64 -8.72 -10.72
CA GLN A 74 -3.74 -10.17 -10.79
C GLN A 74 -4.87 -10.61 -11.73
N ILE A 75 -6.02 -9.93 -11.70
CA ILE A 75 -7.14 -10.19 -12.62
C ILE A 75 -6.71 -9.88 -14.05
N SER A 76 -6.10 -8.73 -14.29
CA SER A 76 -5.57 -8.34 -15.61
C SER A 76 -4.57 -9.37 -16.14
N THR A 77 -3.65 -9.83 -15.30
CA THR A 77 -2.66 -10.85 -15.65
C THR A 77 -3.33 -12.18 -16.01
N LYS A 78 -4.33 -12.63 -15.24
CA LYS A 78 -5.10 -13.84 -15.56
C LYS A 78 -5.85 -13.73 -16.88
N LEU A 79 -6.41 -12.56 -17.19
CA LEU A 79 -7.09 -12.30 -18.46
C LEU A 79 -6.11 -12.31 -19.65
N GLN A 80 -4.93 -11.72 -19.48
CA GLN A 80 -3.87 -11.77 -20.50
C GLN A 80 -3.33 -13.18 -20.71
N GLN A 81 -3.10 -13.94 -19.63
CA GLN A 81 -2.68 -15.34 -19.70
C GLN A 81 -3.73 -16.24 -20.34
N SER A 82 -5.02 -16.00 -20.08
CA SER A 82 -6.13 -16.72 -20.75
C SER A 82 -6.10 -16.51 -22.27
N ARG A 83 -5.86 -15.27 -22.72
CA ARG A 83 -5.73 -14.95 -24.16
C ARG A 83 -4.49 -15.62 -24.78
N LEU A 84 -3.35 -15.60 -24.08
CA LEU A 84 -2.11 -16.24 -24.54
C LEU A 84 -2.16 -17.78 -24.51
N GLY A 85 -2.99 -18.37 -23.66
CA GLY A 85 -3.19 -19.81 -23.58
C GLY A 85 -4.13 -20.37 -24.65
N GLN A 86 -5.07 -19.56 -25.15
CA GLN A 86 -6.06 -19.99 -26.14
C GLN A 86 -5.55 -19.89 -27.59
N ASP A 87 -4.52 -19.08 -27.85
CA ASP A 87 -3.84 -18.96 -29.15
C ASP A 87 -2.62 -19.89 -29.32
N ARG A 88 -2.41 -20.86 -28.41
CA ARG A 88 -1.44 -21.96 -28.61
C ARG A 88 -1.93 -23.04 -29.58
N LYS A 89 -2.77 -22.68 -30.56
CA LYS A 89 -2.97 -23.51 -31.76
C LYS A 89 -1.81 -23.23 -32.71
N GLU A 90 -0.73 -23.98 -32.52
CA GLU A 90 0.46 -24.06 -33.39
C GLU A 90 1.25 -22.74 -33.52
N LEU A 91 2.46 -22.71 -32.95
CA LEU A 91 3.37 -21.60 -33.18
C LEU A 91 3.52 -21.35 -34.70
N PRO A 92 3.38 -20.10 -35.18
CA PRO A 92 3.58 -19.77 -36.60
C PRO A 92 4.92 -20.27 -37.14
N MET A 93 5.98 -20.26 -36.31
CA MET A 93 7.30 -20.77 -36.69
C MET A 93 7.31 -22.24 -37.12
N ASP A 94 6.57 -23.11 -36.43
CA ASP A 94 6.55 -24.54 -36.77
C ASP A 94 5.78 -24.78 -38.07
N ARG A 95 4.72 -24.00 -38.32
CA ARG A 95 4.01 -23.99 -39.61
C ARG A 95 4.91 -23.56 -40.75
N TYR A 96 5.68 -22.47 -40.59
CA TYR A 96 6.58 -22.01 -41.65
C TYR A 96 7.74 -23.00 -41.91
N ARG A 97 8.27 -23.65 -40.86
CA ARG A 97 9.29 -24.70 -41.00
C ARG A 97 8.76 -25.92 -41.75
N HIS A 98 7.54 -26.35 -41.43
CA HIS A 98 6.89 -27.46 -42.11
C HIS A 98 6.66 -27.14 -43.61
N ILE A 99 6.21 -25.91 -43.92
CA ILE A 99 6.02 -25.45 -45.30
C ILE A 99 7.36 -25.32 -46.04
N ALA A 100 8.43 -24.87 -45.37
CA ALA A 100 9.77 -24.84 -45.96
C ALA A 100 10.29 -26.25 -46.25
N ALA A 101 10.02 -27.23 -45.39
CA ALA A 101 10.39 -28.63 -45.61
C ALA A 101 9.62 -29.24 -46.80
N LEU A 102 8.30 -29.00 -46.90
CA LEU A 102 7.47 -29.43 -48.02
C LEU A 102 7.91 -28.78 -49.34
N SER A 103 8.23 -27.48 -49.32
CA SER A 103 8.76 -26.81 -50.51
C SER A 103 10.14 -27.34 -50.93
N LYS A 104 10.98 -27.81 -49.98
CA LYS A 104 12.27 -28.44 -50.27
C LYS A 104 12.13 -29.86 -50.80
N SER A 105 11.08 -30.58 -50.42
CA SER A 105 10.77 -31.92 -50.98
C SER A 105 10.11 -31.86 -52.36
N GLY A 106 9.99 -30.67 -52.97
CA GLY A 106 9.45 -30.48 -54.32
C GLY A 106 7.94 -30.26 -54.36
N ALA A 107 7.28 -30.09 -53.20
CA ALA A 107 5.83 -29.93 -53.17
C ALA A 107 5.39 -28.59 -53.79
N GLY A 108 4.40 -28.67 -54.67
CA GLY A 108 3.83 -27.51 -55.36
C GLY A 108 2.90 -26.67 -54.46
N LYS A 109 2.54 -25.47 -54.94
CA LYS A 109 1.59 -24.60 -54.25
C LYS A 109 0.18 -25.22 -54.15
N GLU A 110 -0.19 -26.07 -55.10
CA GLU A 110 -1.43 -26.85 -55.10
C GLU A 110 -1.42 -27.94 -54.01
N GLU A 111 -0.34 -28.70 -53.90
CA GLU A 111 -0.20 -29.77 -52.91
C GLU A 111 -0.12 -29.22 -51.47
N ILE A 112 0.54 -28.08 -51.28
CA ILE A 112 0.58 -27.39 -49.99
C ILE A 112 -0.80 -26.83 -49.60
N ALA A 113 -1.55 -26.33 -50.59
CA ALA A 113 -2.92 -25.86 -50.36
C ALA A 113 -3.84 -27.00 -49.90
N GLU A 114 -3.71 -28.18 -50.52
CA GLU A 114 -4.45 -29.38 -50.15
C GLU A 114 -4.02 -29.89 -48.76
N ALA A 115 -2.71 -30.03 -48.52
CA ALA A 115 -2.16 -30.55 -47.26
C ALA A 115 -2.52 -29.68 -46.04
N LEU A 116 -2.66 -28.37 -46.23
CA LEU A 116 -3.00 -27.42 -45.16
C LEU A 116 -4.48 -27.00 -45.17
N SER A 117 -5.29 -27.50 -46.11
CA SER A 117 -6.68 -27.10 -46.31
C SER A 117 -6.86 -25.58 -46.43
N VAL A 118 -5.96 -24.92 -47.16
CA VAL A 118 -5.95 -23.47 -47.41
C VAL A 118 -6.15 -23.17 -48.90
N SER A 119 -6.41 -21.92 -49.26
CA SER A 119 -6.49 -21.54 -50.67
C SER A 119 -5.12 -21.60 -51.37
N THR A 120 -5.09 -21.80 -52.69
CA THR A 120 -3.84 -21.77 -53.48
C THR A 120 -3.14 -20.41 -53.44
N HIS A 121 -3.91 -19.33 -53.22
CA HIS A 121 -3.36 -18.00 -53.00
C HIS A 121 -2.64 -17.88 -51.65
N GLU A 122 -3.26 -18.40 -50.60
CA GLU A 122 -2.70 -18.44 -49.25
C GLU A 122 -1.48 -19.36 -49.17
N ALA A 123 -1.50 -20.54 -49.80
CA ALA A 123 -0.33 -21.42 -49.91
C ALA A 123 0.86 -20.72 -50.57
N ARG A 124 0.63 -19.93 -51.62
CA ARG A 124 1.69 -19.13 -52.27
C ARG A 124 2.28 -18.08 -51.32
N GLN A 125 1.44 -17.39 -50.55
CA GLN A 125 1.90 -16.41 -49.57
C GLN A 125 2.71 -17.09 -48.45
N LEU A 126 2.24 -18.23 -47.94
CA LEU A 126 2.93 -18.99 -46.91
C LEU A 126 4.29 -19.52 -47.39
N MET A 127 4.40 -19.95 -48.65
CA MET A 127 5.69 -20.34 -49.26
C MET A 127 6.66 -19.16 -49.39
N ALA A 128 6.17 -17.96 -49.70
CA ALA A 128 7.02 -16.77 -49.77
C ALA A 128 7.52 -16.36 -48.36
N LEU A 129 6.62 -16.41 -47.38
CA LEU A 129 6.95 -16.10 -45.98
C LEU A 129 7.91 -17.14 -45.36
N SER A 130 7.76 -18.43 -45.69
CA SER A 130 8.66 -19.47 -45.19
C SER A 130 10.09 -19.32 -45.70
N ARG A 131 10.28 -18.82 -46.93
CA ARG A 131 11.60 -18.47 -47.47
C ARG A 131 12.24 -17.30 -46.73
N LEU A 132 11.46 -16.26 -46.44
CA LEU A 132 11.94 -15.09 -45.72
C LEU A 132 12.33 -15.43 -44.26
N ALA A 133 11.53 -16.28 -43.60
CA ALA A 133 11.79 -16.74 -42.25
C ALA A 133 13.00 -17.69 -42.17
N ALA A 134 13.28 -18.46 -43.23
CA ALA A 134 14.46 -19.31 -43.30
C ALA A 134 15.76 -18.51 -43.49
N ASP A 135 15.69 -17.32 -44.12
CA ASP A 135 16.83 -16.44 -44.37
C ASP A 135 17.22 -15.60 -43.14
N GLN A 136 16.26 -15.27 -42.27
CA GLN A 136 16.51 -14.52 -41.03
C GLN A 136 16.83 -15.39 -39.80
N GLY A 137 16.87 -16.72 -39.95
CA GLY A 137 17.08 -17.68 -38.87
C GLY A 137 18.40 -18.47 -38.94
N GLY A 138 19.35 -18.01 -39.76
CA GLY A 138 20.70 -18.58 -39.90
C GLY A 138 21.75 -17.81 -39.11
#